data_AF-A0A7S2Z4Y4-F1
#
_entry.id   AF-A0A7S2Z4Y4-F1
#
_cell.length_a   1.000
_cell.length_b   1.000
_cell.length_c   1.000
_cell.angle_alpha   90.00
_cell.angle_beta   90.00
_cell.angle_gamma   90.00
#
_symmetry.space_group_name_H-M   'P 1'
#
loop_
_entity.id
_entity.type
_entity.pdbx_description
1 polymer ?
#
loop_
_entity_poly.entity_id
_entity_poly.type
_entity_poly.pdbx_seq_one_letter_code
_entity_poly.pdbx_strand_id
1 'polypeptide(L)'
;AMVKEKLGFPVMLKSRYLAYDGRGNYVVESEEDFAKGVALLTEALDEDQKAEGLYVEGWVPFVKELAVMVARDREGQVVTYPVVETHHKDSILSELECPAAVPPDVQRRAREVAKQAVSKFEGAGVFGVELFLLEDGSVLLN
;
A
#
# COMPACT_ATOMS: atom_id res chain seq x y z
N ALA A 1 15.88 -14.58 -11.54
CA ALA A 1 16.42 -15.52 -10.53
C ALA A 1 16.08 -15.14 -9.07
N MET A 2 16.68 -14.10 -8.47
CA MET A 2 16.48 -13.80 -7.03
C MET A 2 15.03 -13.49 -6.61
N VAL A 3 14.26 -12.80 -7.45
CA VAL A 3 12.85 -12.46 -7.14
C VAL A 3 12.00 -13.72 -7.05
N LYS A 4 12.09 -14.60 -8.06
CA LYS A 4 11.38 -15.88 -8.09
C LYS A 4 11.68 -16.74 -6.87
N GLU A 5 12.94 -16.79 -6.44
CA GLU A 5 13.37 -17.59 -5.28
C GLU A 5 12.89 -17.02 -3.94
N LYS A 6 12.81 -15.68 -3.81
CA LYS A 6 12.46 -15.03 -2.53
C LYS A 6 10.99 -14.71 -2.36
N LEU A 7 10.32 -14.30 -3.44
CA LEU A 7 8.95 -13.77 -3.42
C LEU A 7 7.98 -14.62 -4.24
N GLY A 8 8.49 -15.45 -5.16
CA GLY A 8 7.64 -16.13 -6.13
C GLY A 8 7.09 -15.18 -7.20
N PHE A 9 6.06 -15.62 -7.90
CA PHE A 9 5.25 -14.81 -8.80
C PHE A 9 3.76 -15.08 -8.52
N PRO A 10 2.86 -14.11 -8.76
CA PRO A 10 3.15 -12.77 -9.26
C PRO A 10 3.85 -11.87 -8.22
N VAL A 11 4.45 -10.78 -8.68
CA VAL A 11 4.99 -9.70 -7.83
C VAL A 11 4.50 -8.35 -8.33
N MET A 12 4.48 -7.36 -7.43
CA MET A 12 4.18 -5.98 -7.79
C MET A 12 5.48 -5.20 -7.97
N LEU A 13 5.72 -4.70 -9.18
CA LEU A 13 6.77 -3.73 -9.45
C LEU A 13 6.19 -2.32 -9.23
N LYS A 14 6.84 -1.49 -8.40
CA LYS A 14 6.39 -0.13 -8.09
C LYS A 14 7.47 0.92 -8.39
N SER A 15 7.09 2.00 -9.04
CA SER A 15 7.90 3.21 -9.18
C SER A 15 7.97 3.93 -7.84
N ARG A 16 9.16 4.43 -7.51
CA ARG A 16 9.39 5.27 -6.31
C ARG A 16 8.81 6.67 -6.47
N TYR A 17 8.57 7.09 -7.71
CA TYR A 17 8.17 8.46 -8.05
C TYR A 17 6.95 8.47 -8.96
N LEU A 18 6.20 9.57 -8.88
CA LEU A 18 5.09 9.90 -9.78
C LEU A 18 4.01 8.80 -9.87
N ALA A 19 3.87 8.01 -8.79
CA ALA A 19 2.87 6.95 -8.66
C ALA A 19 1.60 7.49 -8.00
N TYR A 20 0.44 7.21 -8.59
CA TYR A 20 -0.91 7.52 -8.10
C TYR A 20 -1.93 6.80 -8.98
N ASP A 21 -3.11 6.46 -8.48
CA ASP A 21 -4.21 5.89 -9.29
C ASP A 21 -3.78 4.69 -10.17
N GLY A 22 -2.94 3.80 -9.62
CA GLY A 22 -2.34 2.67 -10.33
C GLY A 22 -1.18 3.00 -11.27
N ARG A 23 -0.99 4.27 -11.65
CA ARG A 23 0.23 4.72 -12.32
C ARG A 23 1.41 4.42 -11.40
N GLY A 24 2.50 3.92 -11.98
CA GLY A 24 3.67 3.55 -11.20
C GLY A 24 3.64 2.10 -10.72
N ASN A 25 2.54 1.35 -10.92
CA ASN A 25 2.46 -0.06 -10.56
C ASN A 25 2.42 -0.94 -11.82
N TYR A 26 3.08 -2.09 -11.77
CA TYR A 26 3.02 -3.11 -12.80
C TYR A 26 3.06 -4.51 -12.18
N VAL A 27 2.06 -5.32 -12.47
CA VAL A 27 2.02 -6.73 -12.02
C VAL A 27 2.92 -7.53 -12.94
N VAL A 28 3.93 -8.17 -12.35
CA VAL A 28 4.83 -9.08 -13.07
C VAL A 28 4.39 -10.51 -12.81
N GLU A 29 3.83 -11.15 -13.84
CA GLU A 29 3.31 -12.53 -13.78
C GLU A 29 4.42 -13.59 -13.90
N SER A 30 5.55 -13.25 -14.51
CA SER A 30 6.65 -14.17 -14.80
C SER A 30 7.98 -13.45 -15.02
N GLU A 31 9.09 -14.19 -15.11
CA GLU A 31 10.43 -13.61 -15.28
C GLU A 31 10.58 -12.88 -16.62
N GLU A 32 9.86 -13.33 -17.64
CA GLU A 32 9.86 -12.74 -18.98
C GLU A 32 9.18 -11.36 -19.03
N ASP A 33 8.28 -11.09 -18.11
CA ASP A 33 7.48 -9.85 -18.06
C ASP A 33 8.20 -8.70 -17.32
N PHE A 34 9.27 -9.02 -16.59
CA PHE A 34 10.02 -8.05 -15.78
C PHE A 34 10.57 -6.89 -16.60
N ALA A 35 11.20 -7.18 -17.74
CA ALA A 35 11.83 -6.16 -18.59
C ALA A 35 10.80 -5.16 -19.13
N LYS A 36 9.58 -5.64 -19.44
CA LYS A 36 8.48 -4.79 -19.89
C LYS A 36 7.99 -3.86 -18.78
N GLY A 37 7.80 -4.39 -17.56
CA GLY A 37 7.45 -3.58 -16.40
C GLY A 37 8.49 -2.50 -16.09
N VAL A 38 9.78 -2.85 -16.11
CA VAL A 38 10.87 -1.88 -15.88
C VAL A 38 10.86 -0.77 -16.93
N ALA A 39 10.73 -1.12 -18.22
CA ALA A 39 10.70 -0.14 -19.30
C ALA A 39 9.49 0.81 -19.17
N LEU A 40 8.31 0.27 -18.86
CA LEU A 40 7.10 1.07 -18.69
C LEU A 40 7.21 2.05 -17.51
N LEU A 41 7.67 1.56 -16.35
CA LEU A 41 7.70 2.37 -15.12
C LEU A 41 8.84 3.40 -15.10
N THR A 42 9.87 3.23 -15.93
CA THR A 42 11.01 4.17 -16.03
C THR A 42 10.89 5.17 -17.16
N GLU A 43 9.89 5.04 -18.05
CA GLU A 43 9.72 5.89 -19.24
C GLU A 43 9.64 7.39 -18.91
N ALA A 44 8.88 7.73 -17.86
CA ALA A 44 8.64 9.12 -17.46
C ALA A 44 9.65 9.65 -16.43
N LEU A 45 10.65 8.84 -16.05
CA LEU A 45 11.62 9.19 -15.02
C LEU A 45 12.87 9.84 -15.63
N ASP A 46 13.42 10.83 -14.94
CA ASP A 46 14.74 11.37 -15.27
C ASP A 46 15.87 10.38 -14.86
N GLU A 47 17.11 10.68 -15.24
CA GLU A 47 18.25 9.78 -15.02
C GLU A 47 18.57 9.58 -13.52
N ASP A 48 18.37 10.61 -12.69
CA ASP A 48 18.59 10.50 -11.24
C ASP A 48 17.52 9.59 -10.61
N GLN A 49 16.26 9.75 -11.00
CA GLN A 49 15.14 8.92 -10.55
C GLN A 49 15.28 7.46 -10.99
N LYS A 50 15.76 7.22 -12.23
CA LYS A 50 16.06 5.86 -12.72
C LYS A 50 17.18 5.20 -11.92
N ALA A 51 18.19 5.96 -11.53
CA ALA A 51 19.33 5.46 -10.76
C ALA A 51 18.92 4.96 -9.36
N GLU A 52 17.83 5.48 -8.78
CA GLU A 52 17.27 4.98 -7.50
C GLU A 52 16.51 3.65 -7.62
N GLY A 53 16.22 3.21 -8.85
CA GLY A 53 15.57 1.93 -9.14
C GLY A 53 14.07 1.88 -8.81
N LEU A 54 13.53 0.67 -8.84
CA LEU A 54 12.12 0.35 -8.58
C LEU A 54 12.00 -0.53 -7.34
N TYR A 55 10.83 -0.55 -6.71
CA TYR A 55 10.50 -1.53 -5.68
C TYR A 55 9.91 -2.79 -6.30
N VAL A 56 10.19 -3.93 -5.67
CA VAL A 56 9.53 -5.21 -5.95
C VAL A 56 8.93 -5.71 -4.64
N GLU A 57 7.63 -5.90 -4.63
CA GLU A 57 6.89 -6.42 -3.49
C GLU A 57 6.27 -7.76 -3.84
N GLY A 58 6.24 -8.68 -2.87
CA GLY A 58 5.52 -9.95 -3.03
C GLY A 58 4.02 -9.70 -3.17
N TRP A 59 3.34 -10.51 -3.97
CA TRP A 59 1.88 -10.41 -4.08
C TRP A 59 1.21 -10.74 -2.75
N VAL A 60 0.31 -9.86 -2.30
CA VAL A 60 -0.42 -10.03 -1.04
C VAL A 60 -1.81 -10.60 -1.35
N PRO A 61 -2.16 -11.81 -0.88
CA PRO A 61 -3.48 -12.40 -1.07
C PRO A 61 -4.46 -11.85 -0.03
N PHE A 62 -4.72 -10.54 -0.10
CA PHE A 62 -5.67 -9.88 0.80
C PHE A 62 -7.12 -10.25 0.44
N VAL A 63 -8.00 -10.17 1.43
CA VAL A 63 -9.45 -10.39 1.27
C VAL A 63 -10.25 -9.11 1.34
N LYS A 64 -9.70 -8.06 1.94
CA LYS A 64 -10.25 -6.69 1.93
C LYS A 64 -9.11 -5.67 1.91
N GLU A 65 -9.33 -4.57 1.20
CA GLU A 65 -8.52 -3.35 1.35
C GLU A 65 -9.18 -2.49 2.41
N LEU A 66 -8.36 -2.00 3.35
CA LEU A 66 -8.82 -1.16 4.44
C LEU A 66 -8.06 0.16 4.41
N ALA A 67 -8.66 1.22 4.93
CA ALA A 67 -7.95 2.47 5.18
C ALA A 67 -8.34 3.08 6.53
N VAL A 68 -7.41 3.85 7.09
CA VAL A 68 -7.63 4.61 8.33
C VAL A 68 -7.06 6.01 8.16
N MET A 69 -7.91 7.03 8.36
CA MET A 69 -7.43 8.39 8.51
C MET A 69 -6.91 8.60 9.93
N VAL A 70 -5.71 9.15 10.05
CA VAL A 70 -4.99 9.37 11.30
C VAL A 70 -4.69 10.86 11.44
N ALA A 71 -5.07 11.47 12.56
CA ALA A 71 -4.69 12.84 12.89
C ALA A 71 -3.64 12.84 14.00
N ARG A 72 -2.58 13.62 13.81
CA ARG A 72 -1.47 13.79 14.76
C ARG A 72 -1.26 15.27 15.06
N ASP A 73 -1.16 15.64 16.34
CA ASP A 73 -0.84 17.01 16.76
C ASP A 73 0.68 17.23 16.91
N ARG A 74 1.08 18.45 17.30
CA ARG A 74 2.50 18.83 17.44
C ARG A 74 3.15 18.20 18.68
N GLU A 75 2.34 17.84 19.65
CA GLU A 75 2.71 17.15 20.88
C GLU A 75 2.85 15.63 20.67
N GLY A 76 2.49 15.14 19.47
CA GLY A 76 2.61 13.74 19.06
C GLY A 76 1.42 12.87 19.48
N GLN A 77 0.32 13.45 19.98
CA GLN A 77 -0.91 12.71 20.23
C GLN A 77 -1.52 12.28 18.91
N VAL A 78 -2.00 11.02 18.86
CA VAL A 78 -2.54 10.41 17.64
C VAL A 78 -3.96 9.90 17.88
N VAL A 79 -4.89 10.34 17.05
CA VAL A 79 -6.26 9.83 16.99
C VAL A 79 -6.58 9.28 15.62
N THR A 80 -7.54 8.37 15.55
CA THR A 80 -7.93 7.67 14.32
C THR A 80 -9.42 7.85 14.07
N TYR A 81 -9.77 8.06 12.81
CA TYR A 81 -11.15 7.89 12.34
C TYR A 81 -11.55 6.40 12.33
N PRO A 82 -12.83 6.08 12.05
CA PRO A 82 -13.23 4.70 11.82
C PRO A 82 -12.42 4.04 10.71
N VAL A 83 -12.25 2.71 10.81
CA VAL A 83 -11.68 1.92 9.70
C VAL A 83 -12.70 1.88 8.59
N VAL A 84 -12.28 2.11 7.36
CA VAL A 84 -13.11 1.96 6.16
C VAL A 84 -12.64 0.77 5.34
N GLU A 85 -13.57 0.13 4.63
CA GLU A 85 -13.25 -0.80 3.55
C GLU A 85 -13.25 -0.02 2.25
N THR A 86 -12.22 -0.19 1.43
CA THR A 86 -12.05 0.51 0.16
C THR A 86 -12.20 -0.46 -1.00
N HIS A 87 -12.86 -0.02 -2.07
CA HIS A 87 -13.01 -0.79 -3.29
C HIS A 87 -12.47 0.02 -4.46
N HIS A 88 -11.39 -0.49 -5.05
CA HIS A 88 -10.75 0.12 -6.20
C HIS A 88 -11.24 -0.53 -7.50
N LYS A 89 -11.44 0.30 -8.52
CA LYS A 89 -11.66 -0.16 -9.89
C LYS A 89 -10.59 0.46 -10.77
N ASP A 90 -9.92 -0.37 -11.56
CA ASP A 90 -8.81 0.07 -12.40
C ASP A 90 -7.73 0.84 -11.60
N SER A 91 -7.48 0.40 -10.35
CA SER A 91 -6.56 1.01 -9.37
C SER A 91 -6.93 2.42 -8.88
N ILE A 92 -8.17 2.84 -9.09
CA ILE A 92 -8.72 4.11 -8.61
C ILE A 92 -9.80 3.81 -7.57
N LEU A 93 -9.81 4.54 -6.45
CA LEU A 93 -10.84 4.39 -5.43
C LEU A 93 -12.21 4.72 -6.03
N SER A 94 -13.10 3.73 -6.05
CA SER A 94 -14.44 3.86 -6.63
C SER A 94 -15.49 4.06 -5.55
N GLU A 95 -15.42 3.27 -4.48
CA GLU A 95 -16.38 3.29 -3.38
C GLU A 95 -15.71 2.89 -2.07
N LEU A 96 -16.33 3.25 -0.95
CA LEU A 96 -15.89 2.86 0.38
C LEU A 96 -17.09 2.62 1.31
N GLU A 97 -16.88 1.75 2.29
CA GLU A 97 -17.85 1.49 3.36
C GLU A 97 -17.30 1.97 4.72
N CYS A 98 -18.12 2.72 5.46
CA CYS A 98 -17.75 3.27 6.76
C CYS A 98 -18.86 3.06 7.80
N PRO A 99 -18.59 2.36 8.92
CA PRO A 99 -17.36 1.62 9.21
C PRO A 99 -17.23 0.36 8.35
N ALA A 100 -16.01 -0.14 8.16
CA ALA A 100 -15.74 -1.41 7.51
C ALA A 100 -16.50 -2.57 8.19
N ALA A 101 -17.10 -3.45 7.38
CA ALA A 101 -17.81 -4.64 7.85
C ALA A 101 -16.83 -5.77 8.24
N VAL A 102 -16.04 -5.53 9.28
CA VAL A 102 -15.00 -6.46 9.78
C VAL A 102 -15.14 -6.72 11.28
N PRO A 103 -14.63 -7.86 11.79
CA PRO A 103 -14.63 -8.16 13.22
C PRO A 103 -14.03 -7.05 14.10
N PRO A 104 -14.50 -6.86 15.34
CA PRO A 104 -14.02 -5.79 16.21
C PRO A 104 -12.51 -5.83 16.51
N ASP A 105 -11.90 -7.01 16.53
CA ASP A 105 -10.47 -7.22 16.68
C ASP A 105 -9.68 -6.74 15.45
N VAL A 106 -10.16 -7.01 14.23
CA VAL A 106 -9.60 -6.45 13.00
C VAL A 106 -9.68 -4.92 13.01
N GLN A 107 -10.82 -4.35 13.41
CA GLN A 107 -10.94 -2.88 13.54
C GLN A 107 -9.92 -2.29 14.52
N ARG A 108 -9.70 -2.95 15.66
CA ARG A 108 -8.68 -2.51 16.63
C ARG A 108 -7.28 -2.62 16.03
N ARG A 109 -6.96 -3.74 15.38
CA ARG A 109 -5.64 -4.00 14.80
C ARG A 109 -5.30 -3.01 13.69
N ALA A 110 -6.23 -2.75 12.77
CA ALA A 110 -6.04 -1.77 11.69
C ALA A 110 -5.75 -0.36 12.24
N ARG A 111 -6.51 0.10 13.25
CA ARG A 111 -6.22 1.38 13.92
C ARG A 111 -4.88 1.39 14.63
N GLU A 112 -4.48 0.29 15.26
CA GLU A 112 -3.19 0.17 15.93
C GLU A 112 -2.02 0.27 14.94
N VAL A 113 -2.06 -0.50 13.84
CA VAL A 113 -1.04 -0.45 12.78
C VAL A 113 -0.93 0.96 12.21
N ALA A 114 -2.07 1.59 11.90
CA ALA A 114 -2.10 2.96 11.37
C ALA A 114 -1.51 3.99 12.35
N LYS A 115 -1.86 3.90 13.65
CA LYS A 115 -1.25 4.74 14.69
C LYS A 115 0.25 4.53 14.78
N GLN A 116 0.70 3.27 14.84
CA GLN A 116 2.11 2.93 14.97
C GLN A 116 2.93 3.47 13.78
N ALA A 117 2.41 3.38 12.56
CA ALA A 117 3.03 3.95 11.37
C ALA A 117 3.17 5.48 11.49
N VAL A 118 2.07 6.17 11.78
CA VAL A 118 2.04 7.64 11.82
C VAL A 118 2.83 8.22 13.01
N SER A 119 2.90 7.49 14.12
CA SER A 119 3.72 7.87 15.29
C SER A 119 5.22 7.91 15.00
N LYS A 120 5.70 7.39 13.86
CA LYS A 120 7.11 7.48 13.46
C LYS A 120 7.47 8.78 12.75
N PHE A 121 6.49 9.53 12.25
CA PHE A 121 6.74 10.82 11.63
C PHE A 121 6.94 11.92 12.69
N GLU A 122 7.64 12.97 12.30
CA GLU A 122 7.73 14.23 13.04
C GLU A 122 6.69 15.23 12.51
N GLY A 123 6.34 16.27 13.29
CA GLY A 123 5.38 17.31 12.86
C GLY A 123 3.92 17.06 13.27
N ALA A 124 2.96 17.61 12.52
CA ALA A 124 1.53 17.49 12.78
C ALA A 124 0.75 17.48 11.46
N GLY A 125 -0.42 16.83 11.43
CA GLY A 125 -1.23 16.75 10.21
C GLY A 125 -2.24 15.61 10.22
N VAL A 126 -2.80 15.35 9.04
CA VAL A 126 -3.72 14.25 8.77
C VAL A 126 -3.10 13.34 7.71
N PHE A 127 -3.14 12.04 7.96
CA PHE A 127 -2.49 11.01 7.17
C PHE A 127 -3.52 9.95 6.78
N GLY A 128 -3.53 9.53 5.51
CA GLY A 128 -4.22 8.31 5.09
C GLY A 128 -3.27 7.13 5.22
N VAL A 129 -3.74 6.05 5.85
CA VAL A 129 -2.99 4.79 5.93
C VAL A 129 -3.80 3.70 5.25
N GLU A 130 -3.26 3.16 4.17
CA GLU A 130 -3.83 2.04 3.42
C GLU A 130 -3.29 0.72 3.94
N LEU A 131 -4.15 -0.29 3.99
CA LEU A 131 -3.93 -1.54 4.69
C LEU A 131 -4.53 -2.70 3.91
N PHE A 132 -3.96 -3.88 4.09
CA PHE A 132 -4.52 -5.13 3.60
C PHE A 132 -4.96 -6.02 4.75
N LEU A 133 -6.19 -6.54 4.69
CA LEU A 133 -6.67 -7.60 5.57
C LEU A 133 -6.46 -8.95 4.89
N LEU A 134 -5.82 -9.91 5.58
CA LEU A 134 -5.68 -11.28 5.09
C LEU A 134 -6.75 -12.21 5.67
N GLU A 135 -6.91 -13.39 5.07
CA GLU A 135 -7.88 -14.42 5.47
C GLU A 135 -7.74 -14.85 6.94
N ASP A 136 -6.51 -14.84 7.48
CA ASP A 136 -6.22 -15.18 8.87
C ASP A 136 -6.52 -14.05 9.88
N GLY A 137 -7.04 -12.91 9.41
CA GLY A 137 -7.34 -11.73 10.20
C GLY A 137 -6.13 -10.81 10.45
N SER A 138 -4.95 -11.14 9.92
CA SER A 138 -3.79 -10.24 9.99
C SER A 138 -3.99 -9.00 9.13
N VAL A 139 -3.41 -7.89 9.58
CA VAL A 139 -3.47 -6.60 8.89
C VAL A 139 -2.06 -6.14 8.54
N LEU A 140 -1.81 -5.92 7.25
CA LEU A 140 -0.55 -5.43 6.71
C LEU A 140 -0.70 -3.96 6.29
N LEU A 141 0.41 -3.23 6.36
CA LEU A 141 0.54 -1.92 5.74
C LEU A 141 0.73 -2.11 4.23
N ASN A 142 -0.02 -1.38 3.41
CA ASN A 142 0.16 -1.36 1.94
C ASN A 142 1.40 -0.55 1.54
#